data_AF-A0A1Y2I6W8-F1
#
_entry.id   AF-A0A1Y2I6W8-F1
#
_cell.length_a   1.000
_cell.length_b   1.000
_cell.length_c   1.000
_cell.angle_alpha   90.00
_cell.angle_beta   90.00
_cell.angle_gamma   90.00
#
_symmetry.space_group_name_H-M   'P 1'
#
loop_
_entity.id
_entity.type
_entity.pdbx_description
1 polymer ?
#
loop_
_entity_poly.entity_id
_entity_poly.type
_entity_poly.pdbx_seq_one_letter_code
_entity_poly.pdbx_strand_id
1 'polypeptide(L)'
;MRPFALGLRSTILRTSGTSRLLPFQRRALQLGQGNTDGVHGDEPQLEYEEMPTVNLSLRTLSPERLSPEDYIDLSDSRVLVKDYMTPSNVNDSDNAQLPPYIYYGRRYFVPSQRRFSPFPVNARGFFYYHPHYLFSYGGSIRFRVAQDPDPKLFNHGQDLLTEYGTPWQIPLLALGHLPRLPLLKSVLERDGLVSSTFWKNAHVVEQAKELRILAHSQVIYRCGEPFYVNLATPNHAIYIATPTTIYALTSRRLFLTDIGLIQQGRWSVPEWAQQYWPFKKGMLICRLEHIRGRSGVTARVVRIVEPVQMAMPFTKDVPTVDLPLLPRERITVKNRWSHSLLANPNEREELVLNHLIRVSTATRKNLTPKQLEKLMQKWTPKLAR
;
A
#
# COMPACT_ATOMS: atom_id res chain seq x y z
N MET A 1 17.50 55.04 39.20
CA MET A 1 18.70 54.22 39.48
C MET A 1 18.23 52.78 39.76
N ARG A 2 18.80 51.79 39.05
CA ARG A 2 18.59 50.32 39.21
C ARG A 2 19.30 49.82 40.51
N PRO A 3 19.23 48.53 40.98
CA PRO A 3 18.77 47.28 40.30
C PRO A 3 18.03 46.17 41.14
N PHE A 4 17.42 45.23 40.39
CA PHE A 4 17.34 43.76 40.52
C PHE A 4 16.97 43.02 41.84
N ALA A 5 15.96 42.14 41.75
CA ALA A 5 16.12 40.68 41.97
C ALA A 5 14.90 39.89 41.43
N LEU A 6 15.16 38.98 40.49
CA LEU A 6 14.23 37.97 39.97
C LEU A 6 14.41 36.68 40.76
N GLY A 7 13.33 36.14 41.33
CA GLY A 7 13.30 34.81 41.95
C GLY A 7 12.28 33.92 41.25
N LEU A 8 12.75 33.08 40.33
CA LEU A 8 11.96 31.99 39.73
C LEU A 8 12.18 30.71 40.55
N ARG A 9 11.13 30.25 41.22
CA ARG A 9 11.08 28.92 41.85
C ARG A 9 10.76 27.87 40.77
N SER A 10 11.63 26.87 40.64
CA SER A 10 11.37 25.65 39.87
C SER A 10 10.53 24.67 40.71
N THR A 11 9.36 24.27 40.21
CA THR A 11 8.60 23.14 40.76
C THR A 11 8.80 21.93 39.86
N ILE A 12 9.58 20.97 40.34
CA ILE A 12 9.76 19.64 39.75
C ILE A 12 8.54 18.80 40.17
N LEU A 13 7.69 18.43 39.22
CA LEU A 13 6.67 17.39 39.43
C LEU A 13 7.15 16.09 38.77
N ARG A 14 7.65 15.19 39.62
CA ARG A 14 7.74 13.75 39.32
C ARG A 14 6.33 13.18 39.26
N THR A 15 5.98 12.53 38.15
CA THR A 15 4.87 11.57 38.13
C THR A 15 5.37 10.25 37.56
N SER A 16 5.49 9.28 38.46
CA SER A 16 5.56 7.85 38.17
C SER A 16 4.15 7.35 37.91
N GLY A 17 3.88 6.80 36.72
CA GLY A 17 2.59 6.22 36.37
C GLY A 17 2.76 4.97 35.52
N THR A 18 2.66 3.82 36.18
CA THR A 18 2.60 2.48 35.59
C THR A 18 1.34 2.35 34.72
N SER A 19 1.52 2.12 33.42
CA SER A 19 0.40 1.87 32.51
C SER A 19 -0.01 0.39 32.60
N ARG A 20 -1.11 0.12 33.32
CA ARG A 20 -1.83 -1.16 33.27
C ARG A 20 -2.73 -1.15 32.03
N LEU A 21 -2.49 -2.07 31.11
CA LEU A 21 -3.41 -2.40 30.02
C LEU A 21 -4.67 -3.02 30.60
N LEU A 22 -5.84 -2.41 30.36
CA LEU A 22 -7.13 -3.02 30.65
C LEU A 22 -7.63 -3.79 29.41
N PRO A 23 -8.32 -4.93 29.61
CA PRO A 23 -8.79 -5.78 28.52
C PRO A 23 -10.02 -5.17 27.81
N PHE A 24 -10.00 -5.29 26.48
CA PHE A 24 -11.11 -4.94 25.59
C PHE A 24 -12.31 -5.87 25.85
N GLN A 25 -13.34 -5.38 26.55
CA GLN A 25 -14.66 -6.02 26.57
C GLN A 25 -15.41 -5.68 25.27
N ARG A 26 -15.76 -6.72 24.51
CA ARG A 26 -16.70 -6.61 23.38
C ARG A 26 -18.08 -6.27 23.93
N ARG A 27 -18.56 -5.06 23.66
CA ARG A 27 -19.98 -4.71 23.84
C ARG A 27 -20.72 -5.15 22.58
N ALA A 28 -21.42 -6.27 22.67
CA ALA A 28 -22.43 -6.64 21.68
C ALA A 28 -23.55 -5.60 21.74
N LEU A 29 -23.79 -4.89 20.63
CA LEU A 29 -25.00 -4.11 20.43
C LEU A 29 -26.15 -5.10 20.23
N GLN A 30 -26.94 -5.34 21.29
CA GLN A 30 -28.29 -5.88 21.15
C GLN A 30 -29.14 -4.81 20.48
N LEU A 31 -29.31 -4.94 19.16
CA LEU A 31 -30.38 -4.25 18.44
C LEU A 31 -31.68 -5.01 18.71
N GLY A 32 -32.69 -4.26 19.13
CA GLY A 32 -33.98 -4.77 19.56
C GLY A 32 -34.67 -5.63 18.49
N GLN A 33 -35.31 -6.69 18.96
CA GLN A 33 -36.28 -7.47 18.20
C GLN A 33 -37.49 -6.58 17.90
N GLY A 34 -37.51 -5.99 16.71
CA GLY A 34 -38.71 -5.44 16.09
C GLY A 34 -39.31 -6.50 15.18
N ASN A 35 -40.47 -7.02 15.57
CA ASN A 35 -41.34 -7.85 14.74
C ASN A 35 -41.64 -7.10 13.43
N THR A 36 -41.20 -7.63 12.30
CA THR A 36 -41.74 -7.28 10.98
C THR A 36 -42.03 -8.57 10.25
N ASP A 37 -43.32 -8.91 10.22
CA ASP A 37 -43.87 -9.96 9.39
C ASP A 37 -43.71 -9.59 7.91
N GLY A 38 -43.24 -10.56 7.13
CA GLY A 38 -43.65 -10.79 5.74
C GLY A 38 -43.34 -9.72 4.71
N VAL A 39 -42.14 -9.78 4.11
CA VAL A 39 -41.96 -9.84 2.65
C VAL A 39 -40.67 -10.63 2.39
N HIS A 40 -40.79 -11.94 2.11
CA HIS A 40 -39.73 -12.69 1.44
C HIS A 40 -39.65 -12.17 -0.01
N GLY A 41 -38.91 -11.08 -0.20
CA GLY A 41 -38.39 -10.75 -1.52
C GLY A 41 -37.32 -11.78 -1.82
N ASP A 42 -37.48 -12.51 -2.92
CA ASP A 42 -36.44 -13.33 -3.53
C ASP A 42 -35.23 -12.43 -3.83
N GLU A 43 -34.34 -12.29 -2.84
CA GLU A 43 -33.01 -11.74 -3.07
C GLU A 43 -32.33 -12.76 -3.97
N PRO A 44 -32.01 -12.41 -5.24
CA PRO A 44 -31.43 -13.36 -6.17
C PRO A 44 -30.17 -13.89 -5.53
N GLN A 45 -30.18 -15.18 -5.20
CA GLN A 45 -28.98 -15.94 -4.90
C GLN A 45 -28.13 -15.83 -6.16
N LEU A 46 -27.26 -14.82 -6.20
CA LEU A 46 -26.25 -14.69 -7.23
C LEU A 46 -25.43 -15.96 -7.10
N GLU A 47 -25.68 -16.91 -8.00
CA GLU A 47 -24.85 -18.09 -8.18
C GLU A 47 -23.41 -17.60 -8.21
N TYR A 48 -22.65 -17.97 -7.18
CA TYR A 48 -21.22 -17.74 -7.15
C TYR A 48 -20.66 -18.65 -8.24
N GLU A 49 -20.55 -18.15 -9.47
CA GLU A 49 -19.79 -18.84 -10.50
C GLU A 49 -18.45 -19.21 -9.88
N GLU A 50 -18.23 -20.52 -9.71
CA GLU A 50 -17.00 -21.02 -9.10
C GLU A 50 -15.85 -20.58 -9.99
N MET A 51 -15.11 -19.56 -9.54
CA MET A 51 -13.96 -19.08 -10.29
C MET A 51 -12.97 -20.23 -10.51
N PRO A 52 -12.59 -20.53 -11.77
CA PRO A 52 -11.58 -21.53 -12.08
C PRO A 52 -10.33 -21.31 -11.21
N THR A 53 -9.80 -22.39 -10.66
CA THR A 53 -8.71 -22.33 -9.69
C THR A 53 -7.54 -23.17 -10.18
N VAL A 54 -6.38 -22.53 -10.36
CA VAL A 54 -5.13 -23.19 -10.75
C VAL A 54 -4.28 -23.42 -9.51
N ASN A 55 -3.76 -24.64 -9.35
CA ASN A 55 -2.83 -24.95 -8.27
C ASN A 55 -1.42 -24.47 -8.63
N LEU A 56 -0.82 -23.62 -7.80
CA LEU A 56 0.55 -23.18 -7.99
C LEU A 56 1.53 -24.13 -7.31
N SER A 57 2.31 -24.84 -8.11
CA SER A 57 3.50 -25.58 -7.67
C SER A 57 4.73 -24.72 -7.88
N LEU A 58 5.09 -23.90 -6.88
CA LEU A 58 6.15 -22.91 -7.03
C LEU A 58 7.53 -23.51 -6.73
N ARG A 59 8.34 -23.73 -7.78
CA ARG A 59 9.70 -24.27 -7.64
C ARG A 59 10.75 -23.19 -7.48
N THR A 60 10.63 -22.03 -8.12
CA THR A 60 11.54 -20.89 -7.88
C THR A 60 10.85 -19.56 -8.13
N LEU A 61 11.43 -18.47 -7.61
CA LEU A 61 11.07 -17.10 -8.00
C LEU A 61 12.25 -16.36 -8.65
N SER A 62 13.39 -17.02 -8.86
CA SER A 62 14.54 -16.41 -9.52
C SER A 62 14.40 -16.52 -11.02
N PRO A 63 14.40 -15.41 -11.79
CA PRO A 63 14.38 -15.47 -13.24
C PRO A 63 15.46 -16.36 -13.85
N GLU A 64 16.64 -16.42 -13.23
CA GLU A 64 17.79 -17.21 -13.71
C GLU A 64 17.65 -18.71 -13.47
N ARG A 65 16.70 -19.13 -12.62
CA ARG A 65 16.49 -20.53 -12.24
C ARG A 65 15.19 -21.10 -12.79
N LEU A 66 14.43 -20.31 -13.54
CA LEU A 66 13.18 -20.73 -14.17
C LEU A 66 13.41 -21.92 -15.12
N SER A 67 12.43 -22.81 -15.18
CA SER A 67 12.35 -23.90 -16.14
C SER A 67 10.95 -23.92 -16.79
N PRO A 68 10.73 -24.67 -17.88
CA PRO A 68 9.42 -24.78 -18.50
C PRO A 68 8.30 -25.23 -17.53
N GLU A 69 8.63 -25.98 -16.47
CA GLU A 69 7.69 -26.41 -15.44
C GLU A 69 7.19 -25.26 -14.53
N ASP A 70 7.87 -24.11 -14.51
CA ASP A 70 7.42 -22.91 -13.80
C ASP A 70 6.42 -22.08 -14.63
N TYR A 71 6.20 -22.43 -15.90
CA TYR A 71 5.24 -21.77 -16.77
C TYR A 71 3.81 -22.13 -16.37
N ILE A 72 2.98 -21.11 -16.17
CA ILE A 72 1.60 -21.29 -15.71
C ILE A 72 0.64 -20.44 -16.54
N ASP A 73 -0.49 -21.04 -16.92
CA ASP A 73 -1.62 -20.32 -17.50
C ASP A 73 -2.59 -19.92 -16.38
N LEU A 74 -2.77 -18.61 -16.18
CA LEU A 74 -3.70 -18.06 -15.21
C LEU A 74 -4.97 -17.52 -15.84
N SER A 75 -5.14 -17.61 -17.16
CA SER A 75 -6.27 -17.01 -17.88
C SER A 75 -7.61 -17.36 -17.24
N ASP A 76 -8.39 -16.33 -16.91
CA ASP A 76 -9.74 -16.42 -16.31
C ASP A 76 -9.82 -17.20 -14.99
N SER A 77 -8.69 -17.33 -14.29
CA SER A 77 -8.59 -18.13 -13.07
C SER A 77 -8.10 -17.31 -11.88
N ARG A 78 -8.17 -17.92 -10.69
CA ARG A 78 -7.40 -17.55 -9.51
C ARG A 78 -6.37 -18.63 -9.21
N VAL A 79 -5.37 -18.28 -8.42
CA VAL A 79 -4.31 -19.22 -8.05
C VAL A 79 -4.50 -19.68 -6.62
N LEU A 80 -4.51 -20.99 -6.37
CA LEU A 80 -4.38 -21.57 -5.05
C LEU A 80 -2.93 -21.94 -4.77
N VAL A 81 -2.34 -21.32 -3.77
CA VAL A 81 -0.96 -21.63 -3.34
C VAL A 81 -1.01 -22.86 -2.43
N LYS A 82 -0.64 -24.03 -2.96
CA LYS A 82 -0.55 -25.27 -2.19
C LYS A 82 0.88 -25.45 -1.67
N ASP A 83 1.04 -25.41 -0.36
CA ASP A 83 2.27 -25.87 0.28
C ASP A 83 2.10 -27.36 0.62
N TYR A 84 2.75 -28.23 -0.15
CA TYR A 84 2.73 -29.68 0.11
C TYR A 84 3.65 -30.08 1.28
N MET A 85 4.47 -29.15 1.79
CA MET A 85 5.46 -29.42 2.84
C MET A 85 4.98 -29.06 4.24
N THR A 86 3.92 -28.27 4.38
CA THR A 86 3.28 -28.02 5.68
C THR A 86 2.02 -28.87 5.82
N PRO A 87 2.03 -29.94 6.63
CA PRO A 87 0.80 -30.68 6.92
C PRO A 87 -0.21 -29.73 7.56
N SER A 88 -1.44 -29.75 7.04
CA SER A 88 -2.58 -28.95 7.48
C SER A 88 -3.02 -29.29 8.91
N ASN A 89 -2.21 -28.95 9.91
CA ASN A 89 -2.65 -28.96 11.31
C ASN A 89 -3.38 -27.65 11.59
N VAL A 90 -4.63 -27.55 11.16
CA VAL A 90 -5.49 -26.40 11.46
C VAL A 90 -6.66 -26.86 12.33
N ASN A 91 -6.38 -26.95 13.63
CA ASN A 91 -7.39 -26.94 14.70
C ASN A 91 -7.55 -25.51 15.30
N ASP A 92 -7.13 -24.47 14.57
CA ASP A 92 -7.33 -23.08 15.00
C ASP A 92 -8.74 -22.61 14.61
N SER A 93 -9.67 -22.85 15.52
CA SER A 93 -11.12 -22.60 15.37
C SER A 93 -11.54 -21.13 15.39
N ASP A 94 -10.61 -20.16 15.46
CA ASP A 94 -10.99 -18.77 15.79
C ASP A 94 -10.82 -17.73 14.66
N ASN A 95 -10.31 -18.12 13.49
CA ASN A 95 -10.37 -17.28 12.30
C ASN A 95 -10.42 -18.16 11.06
N ALA A 96 -11.56 -18.22 10.36
CA ALA A 96 -11.66 -18.84 9.04
C ALA A 96 -10.63 -18.20 8.10
N GLN A 97 -9.43 -18.77 8.03
CA GLN A 97 -8.37 -18.29 7.16
C GLN A 97 -8.87 -18.48 5.74
N LEU A 98 -9.13 -17.37 5.05
CA LEU A 98 -9.42 -17.41 3.62
C LEU A 98 -8.34 -18.26 2.95
N PRO A 99 -8.71 -19.15 2.01
CA PRO A 99 -7.71 -19.99 1.37
C PRO A 99 -6.60 -19.12 0.74
N PRO A 100 -5.40 -19.68 0.57
CA PRO A 100 -4.18 -18.96 0.18
C PRO A 100 -4.21 -18.59 -1.31
N TYR A 101 -5.25 -17.85 -1.71
CA TYR A 101 -5.47 -17.47 -3.08
C TYR A 101 -4.69 -16.21 -3.46
N ILE A 102 -4.08 -16.26 -4.64
CA ILE A 102 -3.57 -15.10 -5.36
C ILE A 102 -4.57 -14.75 -6.47
N TYR A 103 -4.85 -13.46 -6.61
CA TYR A 103 -5.83 -12.93 -7.55
C TYR A 103 -5.21 -11.83 -8.40
N TYR A 104 -5.89 -11.42 -9.47
CA TYR A 104 -5.44 -10.30 -10.28
C TYR A 104 -5.62 -8.96 -9.57
N GLY A 105 -6.79 -8.76 -8.97
CA GLY A 105 -7.16 -7.50 -8.36
C GLY A 105 -8.26 -7.67 -7.34
N ARG A 106 -8.52 -6.59 -6.60
CA ARG A 106 -9.63 -6.52 -5.65
C ARG A 106 -10.68 -5.61 -6.25
N ARG A 107 -11.84 -6.16 -6.64
CA ARG A 107 -12.98 -5.32 -7.01
C ARG A 107 -13.58 -4.72 -5.74
N TYR A 108 -14.24 -3.57 -5.90
CA TYR A 108 -14.77 -2.79 -4.79
C TYR A 108 -15.64 -3.60 -3.83
N PHE A 109 -15.57 -3.17 -2.58
CA PHE A 109 -16.25 -3.72 -1.42
C PHE A 109 -17.74 -3.41 -1.50
N VAL A 110 -18.54 -4.38 -1.96
CA VAL A 110 -19.89 -4.49 -1.42
C VAL A 110 -19.72 -5.10 -0.01
N PRO A 111 -20.27 -4.52 1.06
CA PRO A 111 -20.02 -4.96 2.44
C PRO A 111 -20.25 -6.45 2.69
N SER A 112 -21.10 -7.09 1.88
CA SER A 112 -21.42 -8.51 1.93
C SER A 112 -20.55 -9.41 1.04
N GLN A 113 -19.77 -8.87 0.08
CA GLN A 113 -19.03 -9.69 -0.88
C GLN A 113 -17.64 -9.13 -1.21
N ARG A 114 -16.60 -9.86 -0.78
CA ARG A 114 -15.22 -9.65 -1.27
C ARG A 114 -15.10 -10.25 -2.66
N ARG A 115 -15.37 -9.46 -3.70
CA ARG A 115 -15.14 -9.89 -5.09
C ARG A 115 -13.68 -9.67 -5.47
N PHE A 116 -12.98 -10.77 -5.73
CA PHE A 116 -11.66 -10.74 -6.36
C PHE A 116 -11.83 -10.85 -7.88
N SER A 117 -10.95 -10.21 -8.65
CA SER A 117 -10.91 -10.38 -10.11
C SER A 117 -10.09 -11.63 -10.47
N PRO A 118 -10.54 -12.46 -11.43
CA PRO A 118 -9.67 -13.45 -12.07
C PRO A 118 -8.53 -12.74 -12.80
N PHE A 119 -7.47 -13.48 -13.06
CA PHE A 119 -6.44 -13.08 -14.01
C PHE A 119 -7.05 -12.90 -15.41
N PRO A 120 -6.59 -11.87 -16.16
CA PRO A 120 -7.15 -11.60 -17.48
C PRO A 120 -6.81 -12.73 -18.45
N VAL A 121 -7.55 -12.81 -19.54
CA VAL A 121 -7.22 -13.67 -20.68
C VAL A 121 -5.76 -13.51 -21.10
N ASN A 122 -5.13 -14.61 -21.48
CA ASN A 122 -3.73 -14.69 -21.89
C ASN A 122 -2.72 -14.31 -20.78
N ALA A 123 -3.11 -14.42 -19.51
CA ALA A 123 -2.20 -14.29 -18.37
C ALA A 123 -1.34 -15.56 -18.20
N ARG A 124 -0.51 -15.87 -19.20
CA ARG A 124 0.39 -17.02 -19.21
C ARG A 124 1.83 -16.57 -19.01
N GLY A 125 2.60 -17.31 -18.21
CA GLY A 125 4.00 -16.98 -17.99
C GLY A 125 4.51 -17.39 -16.61
N PHE A 126 5.29 -16.52 -15.97
CA PHE A 126 6.09 -16.89 -14.80
C PHE A 126 5.90 -15.93 -13.63
N PHE A 127 5.75 -16.48 -12.42
CA PHE A 127 5.99 -15.70 -11.21
C PHE A 127 7.49 -15.49 -11.01
N TYR A 128 7.89 -14.29 -10.61
CA TYR A 128 9.28 -13.98 -10.31
C TYR A 128 9.41 -12.91 -9.24
N TYR A 129 10.55 -12.90 -8.55
CA TYR A 129 10.93 -11.86 -7.62
C TYR A 129 11.61 -10.72 -8.35
N HIS A 130 11.06 -9.52 -8.21
CA HIS A 130 11.66 -8.27 -8.66
C HIS A 130 12.25 -7.53 -7.46
N PRO A 131 13.58 -7.58 -7.25
CA PRO A 131 14.21 -6.86 -6.16
C PRO A 131 14.16 -5.35 -6.41
N HIS A 132 14.06 -4.57 -5.34
CA HIS A 132 14.28 -3.13 -5.45
C HIS A 132 15.77 -2.83 -5.35
N TYR A 133 16.30 -2.28 -6.43
CA TYR A 133 17.74 -2.07 -6.61
C TYR A 133 18.43 -1.19 -5.55
N LEU A 134 17.66 -0.37 -4.80
CA LEU A 134 18.19 0.46 -3.69
C LEU A 134 17.88 -0.02 -2.29
N PHE A 135 16.84 -0.84 -2.11
CA PHE A 135 16.27 -1.07 -0.79
C PHE A 135 16.03 -2.55 -0.62
N SER A 136 16.73 -3.17 0.33
CA SER A 136 16.58 -4.59 0.64
C SER A 136 15.16 -4.97 1.08
N TYR A 137 14.43 -4.02 1.67
CA TYR A 137 13.01 -4.16 2.04
C TYR A 137 12.04 -3.84 0.90
N GLY A 138 12.55 -3.50 -0.29
CA GLY A 138 11.78 -2.91 -1.37
C GLY A 138 11.27 -3.85 -2.45
N GLY A 139 11.50 -5.16 -2.35
CA GLY A 139 11.15 -6.10 -3.41
C GLY A 139 9.65 -6.37 -3.59
N SER A 140 9.32 -7.07 -4.66
CA SER A 140 7.96 -7.56 -4.91
C SER A 140 7.97 -8.85 -5.72
N ILE A 141 6.97 -9.71 -5.51
CA ILE A 141 6.67 -10.79 -6.47
C ILE A 141 5.81 -10.19 -7.57
N ARG A 142 6.15 -10.48 -8.82
CA ARG A 142 5.42 -10.05 -10.02
C ARG A 142 5.12 -11.26 -10.89
N PHE A 143 4.29 -11.03 -11.90
CA PHE A 143 4.00 -12.01 -12.94
C PHE A 143 4.50 -11.47 -14.28
N ARG A 144 5.37 -12.22 -14.95
CA ARG A 144 5.85 -11.92 -16.31
C ARG A 144 4.95 -12.68 -17.28
N VAL A 145 4.21 -11.96 -18.12
CA VAL A 145 3.46 -12.55 -19.23
C VAL A 145 4.43 -12.90 -20.36
N ALA A 146 4.45 -14.17 -20.77
CA ALA A 146 5.27 -14.72 -21.84
C ALA A 146 4.44 -15.72 -22.66
N GLN A 147 4.55 -15.66 -23.98
CA GLN A 147 3.75 -16.52 -24.87
C GLN A 147 4.34 -17.93 -25.02
N ASP A 148 5.56 -18.15 -24.54
CA ASP A 148 6.30 -19.40 -24.69
C ASP A 148 6.84 -19.85 -23.32
N PRO A 149 6.81 -21.17 -23.02
CA PRO A 149 7.34 -21.73 -21.79
C PRO A 149 8.87 -21.76 -21.72
N ASP A 150 9.62 -21.41 -22.77
CA ASP A 150 11.08 -21.29 -22.72
C ASP A 150 11.51 -20.10 -21.83
N PRO A 151 12.17 -20.35 -20.69
CA PRO A 151 12.65 -19.29 -19.79
C PRO A 151 13.65 -18.34 -20.44
N LYS A 152 14.34 -18.74 -21.54
CA LYS A 152 15.24 -17.85 -22.28
C LYS A 152 14.50 -16.65 -22.87
N LEU A 153 13.20 -16.79 -23.12
CA LEU A 153 12.33 -15.74 -23.63
C LEU A 153 11.72 -14.89 -22.50
N PHE A 154 12.07 -15.12 -21.23
CA PHE A 154 11.57 -14.36 -20.09
C PHE A 154 11.72 -12.84 -20.28
N ASN A 155 12.89 -12.40 -20.79
CA ASN A 155 13.17 -10.98 -21.02
C ASN A 155 12.39 -10.37 -22.20
N HIS A 156 11.83 -11.20 -23.09
CA HIS A 156 10.94 -10.75 -24.16
C HIS A 156 9.50 -10.57 -23.69
N GLY A 157 9.15 -11.14 -22.52
CA GLY A 157 7.83 -10.96 -21.91
C GLY A 157 7.66 -9.60 -21.24
N GLN A 158 6.43 -9.30 -20.82
CA GLN A 158 6.08 -8.04 -20.16
C GLN A 158 5.53 -8.28 -18.76
N ASP A 159 5.73 -7.34 -17.83
CA ASP A 159 5.08 -7.44 -16.51
C ASP A 159 3.57 -7.40 -16.73
N LEU A 160 2.84 -8.31 -16.11
CA LEU A 160 1.39 -8.22 -16.01
C LEU A 160 1.05 -6.87 -15.37
N LEU A 161 0.20 -6.09 -16.00
CA LEU A 161 -0.26 -4.82 -15.47
C LEU A 161 -1.58 -5.01 -14.72
N THR A 162 -1.80 -4.20 -13.69
CA THR A 162 -3.12 -4.00 -13.08
C THR A 162 -4.07 -3.37 -14.10
N GLU A 163 -5.36 -3.42 -13.80
CA GLU A 163 -6.41 -2.74 -14.59
C GLU A 163 -6.18 -1.22 -14.70
N TYR A 164 -5.31 -0.65 -13.86
CA TYR A 164 -4.94 0.76 -13.85
C TYR A 164 -3.63 1.07 -14.60
N GLY A 165 -2.94 0.05 -15.12
CA GLY A 165 -1.71 0.20 -15.91
C GLY A 165 -0.42 0.33 -15.09
N THR A 166 -0.43 -0.05 -13.81
CA THR A 166 0.80 -0.23 -13.01
C THR A 166 1.19 -1.71 -12.98
N PRO A 167 2.46 -2.10 -12.78
CA PRO A 167 2.80 -3.51 -12.62
C PRO A 167 1.98 -4.19 -11.51
N TRP A 168 1.46 -5.38 -11.82
CA TRP A 168 0.85 -6.27 -10.84
C TRP A 168 1.94 -6.78 -9.90
N GLN A 169 1.70 -6.69 -8.60
CA GLN A 169 2.71 -7.05 -7.62
C GLN A 169 2.14 -7.47 -6.26
N ILE A 170 2.89 -8.32 -5.58
CA ILE A 170 2.78 -8.60 -4.15
C ILE A 170 4.03 -8.02 -3.47
N PRO A 171 3.92 -6.88 -2.76
CA PRO A 171 5.07 -6.29 -2.09
C PRO A 171 5.67 -7.23 -1.05
N LEU A 172 7.00 -7.23 -0.93
CA LEU A 172 7.73 -8.03 0.05
C LEU A 172 7.24 -7.73 1.49
N LEU A 173 6.93 -6.46 1.76
CA LEU A 173 6.35 -6.01 3.03
C LEU A 173 4.99 -6.65 3.33
N ALA A 174 4.17 -6.94 2.30
CA ALA A 174 2.90 -7.62 2.49
C ALA A 174 3.13 -9.09 2.85
N LEU A 175 4.09 -9.76 2.21
CA LEU A 175 4.41 -11.15 2.52
C LEU A 175 4.76 -11.28 4.01
N GLY A 176 5.56 -10.37 4.56
CA GLY A 176 6.08 -10.44 5.92
C GLY A 176 5.06 -10.79 7.00
N HIS A 177 3.82 -10.30 6.90
CA HIS A 177 2.77 -10.55 7.88
C HIS A 177 1.56 -11.35 7.36
N LEU A 178 1.52 -11.70 6.07
CA LEU A 178 0.43 -12.51 5.52
C LEU A 178 0.66 -14.01 5.82
N PRO A 179 -0.11 -14.63 6.75
CA PRO A 179 0.09 -16.03 7.13
C PRO A 179 -0.27 -17.00 5.99
N ARG A 180 -1.19 -16.58 5.11
CA ARG A 180 -1.72 -17.42 4.02
C ARG A 180 -0.80 -17.56 2.80
N LEU A 181 0.40 -16.97 2.80
CA LEU A 181 1.34 -17.11 1.66
C LEU A 181 2.71 -17.66 2.13
N PRO A 182 2.74 -18.78 2.89
CA PRO A 182 3.99 -19.29 3.45
C PRO A 182 4.93 -19.83 2.36
N LEU A 183 4.38 -20.46 1.30
CA LEU A 183 5.17 -20.97 0.17
C LEU A 183 5.99 -19.88 -0.53
N LEU A 184 5.41 -18.68 -0.69
CA LEU A 184 6.13 -17.57 -1.33
C LEU A 184 7.34 -17.14 -0.49
N LYS A 185 7.19 -17.09 0.85
CA LYS A 185 8.29 -16.79 1.76
C LYS A 185 9.36 -17.86 1.71
N SER A 186 8.97 -19.12 1.83
CA SER A 186 9.91 -20.24 1.88
C SER A 186 10.74 -20.34 0.59
N VAL A 187 10.11 -20.14 -0.57
CA VAL A 187 10.81 -20.10 -1.87
C VAL A 187 11.80 -18.92 -1.93
N LEU A 188 11.40 -17.73 -1.49
CA LEU A 188 12.30 -16.56 -1.47
C LEU A 188 13.54 -16.80 -0.57
N GLU A 189 13.35 -17.40 0.60
CA GLU A 189 14.45 -17.72 1.52
C GLU A 189 15.33 -18.85 1.00
N ARG A 190 14.73 -19.96 0.57
CA ARG A 190 15.42 -21.14 0.04
C ARG A 190 16.27 -20.80 -1.18
N ASP A 191 15.78 -19.90 -2.03
CA ASP A 191 16.50 -19.47 -3.24
C ASP A 191 17.52 -18.35 -2.96
N GLY A 192 17.66 -17.90 -1.70
CA GLY A 192 18.59 -16.84 -1.32
C GLY A 192 18.22 -15.45 -1.85
N LEU A 193 16.97 -15.28 -2.33
CA LEU A 193 16.47 -14.03 -2.89
C LEU A 193 16.15 -12.99 -1.81
N VAL A 194 15.81 -13.47 -0.61
CA VAL A 194 15.57 -12.67 0.59
C VAL A 194 16.23 -13.36 1.78
N SER A 195 17.01 -12.61 2.57
CA SER A 195 17.62 -13.14 3.79
C SER A 195 16.55 -13.52 4.82
N SER A 196 16.72 -14.63 5.53
CA SER A 196 15.83 -15.01 6.64
C SER A 196 15.80 -13.98 7.78
N THR A 197 16.86 -13.17 7.91
CA THR A 197 16.90 -12.05 8.85
C THR A 197 15.97 -10.89 8.47
N PHE A 198 15.55 -10.80 7.20
CA PHE A 198 14.61 -9.78 6.74
C PHE A 198 13.29 -9.87 7.49
N TRP A 199 12.71 -11.07 7.59
CA TRP A 199 11.45 -11.30 8.29
C TRP A 199 11.55 -11.08 9.80
N LYS A 200 12.76 -11.26 10.35
CA LYS A 200 13.07 -10.99 11.76
C LYS A 200 13.22 -9.50 12.05
N ASN A 201 13.34 -8.64 11.04
CA ASN A 201 13.32 -7.19 11.22
C ASN A 201 11.89 -6.73 11.51
N ALA A 202 11.48 -6.92 12.77
CA ALA A 202 10.10 -6.81 13.23
C ALA A 202 9.50 -5.42 12.97
N HIS A 203 10.29 -4.35 12.94
CA HIS A 203 9.73 -3.00 12.95
C HIS A 203 9.00 -2.63 11.64
N VAL A 204 9.63 -2.86 10.48
CA VAL A 204 9.03 -2.50 9.18
C VAL A 204 7.92 -3.48 8.81
N VAL A 205 8.07 -4.76 9.16
CA VAL A 205 7.04 -5.79 8.94
C VAL A 205 5.82 -5.55 9.86
N GLU A 206 6.00 -5.19 11.12
CA GLU A 206 4.90 -4.89 12.04
C GLU A 206 4.18 -3.61 11.61
N GLN A 207 4.90 -2.55 11.20
CA GLN A 207 4.26 -1.38 10.60
C GLN A 207 3.45 -1.73 9.35
N ALA A 208 3.94 -2.62 8.49
CA ALA A 208 3.21 -3.09 7.32
C ALA A 208 1.91 -3.82 7.72
N LYS A 209 1.93 -4.59 8.81
CA LYS A 209 0.77 -5.27 9.38
C LYS A 209 -0.24 -4.28 9.97
N GLU A 210 0.21 -3.34 10.80
CA GLU A 210 -0.62 -2.27 11.37
C GLU A 210 -1.30 -1.45 10.27
N LEU A 211 -0.55 -1.14 9.20
CA LEU A 211 -1.05 -0.41 8.05
C LEU A 211 -1.88 -1.29 7.09
N ARG A 212 -2.00 -2.58 7.35
CA ARG A 212 -2.69 -3.56 6.51
C ARG A 212 -2.23 -3.48 5.05
N ILE A 213 -0.91 -3.50 4.84
CA ILE A 213 -0.32 -3.63 3.51
C ILE A 213 -0.56 -5.06 3.03
N LEU A 214 -1.45 -5.22 2.07
CA LEU A 214 -1.87 -6.51 1.51
C LEU A 214 -1.24 -6.74 0.12
N ALA A 215 -1.49 -7.93 -0.44
CA ALA A 215 -1.33 -8.16 -1.88
C ALA A 215 -2.02 -7.03 -2.66
N HIS A 216 -1.38 -6.52 -3.71
CA HIS A 216 -1.81 -5.36 -4.52
C HIS A 216 -1.70 -3.98 -3.86
N SER A 217 -1.20 -3.88 -2.61
CA SER A 217 -0.87 -2.57 -2.04
C SER A 217 0.24 -1.91 -2.85
N GLN A 218 0.11 -0.62 -3.10
CA GLN A 218 1.12 0.15 -3.81
C GLN A 218 2.12 0.70 -2.80
N VAL A 219 3.34 0.20 -2.85
CA VAL A 219 4.44 0.70 -2.04
C VAL A 219 5.41 1.40 -2.97
N ILE A 220 5.71 2.66 -2.69
CA ILE A 220 6.74 3.44 -3.36
C ILE A 220 7.88 3.69 -2.38
N TYR A 221 9.09 3.75 -2.90
CA TYR A 221 10.30 3.88 -2.10
C TYR A 221 11.10 5.14 -2.45
N ARG A 222 10.77 5.80 -3.56
CA ARG A 222 11.40 7.04 -4.00
C ARG A 222 10.49 7.87 -4.90
N CYS A 223 10.86 9.13 -5.09
CA CYS A 223 10.26 9.97 -6.12
C CYS A 223 10.47 9.37 -7.52
N GLY A 224 9.51 9.61 -8.41
CA GLY A 224 9.51 9.13 -9.79
C GLY A 224 8.78 7.81 -10.00
N GLU A 225 8.56 7.02 -8.94
CA GLU A 225 7.81 5.76 -9.02
C GLU A 225 6.32 6.04 -9.25
N PRO A 226 5.72 5.43 -10.29
CA PRO A 226 4.32 5.64 -10.60
C PRO A 226 3.43 4.85 -9.63
N PHE A 227 2.30 5.44 -9.28
CA PHE A 227 1.23 4.81 -8.51
C PHE A 227 -0.12 5.32 -9.01
N TYR A 228 -1.18 4.52 -8.90
CA TYR A 228 -2.52 4.95 -9.22
C TYR A 228 -3.27 5.45 -7.98
N VAL A 229 -4.15 6.42 -8.19
CA VAL A 229 -5.04 6.98 -7.17
C VAL A 229 -6.47 6.88 -7.66
N ASN A 230 -7.29 6.19 -6.87
CA ASN A 230 -8.72 6.12 -7.08
C ASN A 230 -9.41 7.24 -6.30
N LEU A 231 -9.97 8.21 -7.03
CA LEU A 231 -10.73 9.31 -6.47
C LEU A 231 -12.15 8.91 -6.06
N ALA A 232 -12.68 7.75 -6.43
CA ALA A 232 -13.96 7.27 -5.87
C ALA A 232 -13.82 6.79 -4.41
N THR A 233 -12.59 6.69 -3.88
CA THR A 233 -12.35 6.21 -2.52
C THR A 233 -11.40 7.16 -1.77
N PRO A 234 -11.91 8.02 -0.86
CA PRO A 234 -11.10 9.01 -0.16
C PRO A 234 -9.93 8.40 0.62
N ASN A 235 -10.09 7.16 1.08
CA ASN A 235 -9.10 6.44 1.89
C ASN A 235 -8.26 5.46 1.07
N HIS A 236 -8.35 5.49 -0.27
CA HIS A 236 -7.41 4.74 -1.10
C HIS A 236 -6.00 5.24 -0.77
N ALA A 237 -5.12 4.32 -0.41
CA ALA A 237 -3.82 4.63 0.16
C ALA A 237 -2.71 4.04 -0.72
N ILE A 238 -1.67 4.84 -0.91
CA ILE A 238 -0.37 4.38 -1.32
C ILE A 238 0.57 4.49 -0.14
N TYR A 239 1.57 3.62 -0.06
CA TYR A 239 2.48 3.55 1.06
C TYR A 239 3.86 4.02 0.64
N ILE A 240 4.43 4.95 1.38
CA ILE A 240 5.79 5.42 1.20
C ILE A 240 6.64 4.72 2.24
N ALA A 241 7.44 3.76 1.81
CA ALA A 241 8.31 3.00 2.71
C ALA A 241 9.70 3.63 2.76
N THR A 242 10.18 3.86 3.98
CA THR A 242 11.54 4.29 4.29
C THR A 242 12.23 3.20 5.13
N PRO A 243 13.53 3.32 5.44
CA PRO A 243 14.22 2.34 6.29
C PRO A 243 13.66 2.24 7.71
N THR A 244 13.01 3.30 8.20
CA THR A 244 12.56 3.40 9.60
C THR A 244 11.04 3.46 9.73
N THR A 245 10.32 3.90 8.71
CA THR A 245 8.87 4.02 8.81
C THR A 245 8.18 3.77 7.47
N ILE A 246 6.92 3.35 7.54
CA ILE A 246 6.04 3.32 6.39
C ILE A 246 4.96 4.37 6.59
N TYR A 247 4.66 5.16 5.57
CA TYR A 247 3.69 6.23 5.64
C TYR A 247 2.56 6.02 4.64
N ALA A 248 1.31 6.06 5.11
CA ALA A 248 0.14 5.94 4.25
C ALA A 248 -0.26 7.32 3.72
N LEU A 249 -0.03 7.56 2.42
CA LEU A 249 -0.54 8.73 1.70
C LEU A 249 -1.89 8.36 1.08
N THR A 250 -2.98 8.91 1.63
CA THR A 250 -4.34 8.68 1.13
C THR A 250 -4.72 9.67 0.04
N SER A 251 -5.71 9.32 -0.80
CA SER A 251 -6.33 10.25 -1.75
C SER A 251 -6.80 11.53 -1.04
N ARG A 252 -7.40 11.41 0.14
CA ARG A 252 -7.80 12.54 0.98
C ARG A 252 -6.64 13.48 1.28
N ARG A 253 -5.50 12.95 1.69
CA ARG A 253 -4.28 13.74 1.97
C ARG A 253 -3.69 14.38 0.73
N LEU A 254 -3.85 13.74 -0.41
CA LEU A 254 -3.27 14.22 -1.66
C LEU A 254 -4.11 15.31 -2.34
N PHE A 255 -5.43 15.30 -2.13
CA PHE A 255 -6.37 16.13 -2.90
C PHE A 255 -7.17 17.15 -2.08
N LEU A 256 -7.22 17.04 -0.75
CA LEU A 256 -7.79 18.06 0.13
C LEU A 256 -6.69 18.97 0.67
N THR A 257 -7.06 20.20 1.01
CA THR A 257 -6.11 21.20 1.54
C THR A 257 -6.45 21.64 2.96
N ASP A 258 -7.64 21.33 3.45
CA ASP A 258 -8.05 21.62 4.82
C ASP A 258 -7.47 20.58 5.80
N ILE A 259 -6.67 21.05 6.75
CA ILE A 259 -5.98 20.21 7.74
C ILE A 259 -6.97 19.51 8.67
N GLY A 260 -8.07 20.17 9.04
CA GLY A 260 -9.12 19.58 9.87
C GLY A 260 -9.80 18.41 9.17
N LEU A 261 -10.03 18.50 7.85
CA LEU A 261 -10.55 17.40 7.04
C LEU A 261 -9.51 16.28 6.82
N ILE A 262 -8.22 16.59 6.84
CA ILE A 262 -7.10 15.66 6.62
C ILE A 262 -6.74 14.84 7.87
N GLN A 263 -6.79 15.45 9.06
CA GLN A 263 -6.32 14.85 10.31
C GLN A 263 -7.30 13.83 10.91
N GLN A 264 -8.52 13.75 10.41
CA GLN A 264 -9.49 12.73 10.82
C GLN A 264 -9.03 11.36 10.32
N GLY A 265 -8.53 10.56 11.26
CA GLY A 265 -7.73 9.37 11.00
C GLY A 265 -8.42 8.27 10.20
N ARG A 266 -7.58 7.29 9.83
CA ARG A 266 -7.90 6.14 8.96
C ARG A 266 -9.00 5.20 9.46
N TRP A 267 -9.40 5.30 10.73
CA TRP A 267 -10.23 4.31 11.43
C TRP A 267 -11.50 4.87 12.06
N SER A 268 -11.69 6.19 12.01
CA SER A 268 -12.91 6.84 12.49
C SER A 268 -13.09 8.12 11.70
N VAL A 269 -13.40 7.96 10.41
CA VAL A 269 -13.95 9.06 9.62
C VAL A 269 -15.42 9.09 10.00
N PRO A 270 -15.88 10.11 10.74
CA PRO A 270 -17.31 10.23 11.00
C PRO A 270 -18.07 10.18 9.68
N GLU A 271 -19.28 9.65 9.66
CA GLU A 271 -20.11 9.54 8.44
C GLU A 271 -20.19 10.87 7.68
N TRP A 272 -20.21 11.98 8.41
CA TRP A 272 -20.16 13.32 7.84
C TRP A 272 -18.90 13.59 7.02
N ALA A 273 -17.73 13.09 7.39
CA ALA A 273 -16.49 13.34 6.65
C ALA A 273 -16.43 12.56 5.32
N GLN A 274 -17.29 11.56 5.11
CA GLN A 274 -17.56 11.00 3.77
C GLN A 274 -18.38 11.97 2.91
N GLN A 275 -19.29 12.75 3.51
CA GLN A 275 -20.09 13.76 2.81
C GLN A 275 -19.24 14.90 2.20
N TYR A 276 -18.03 15.14 2.73
CA TYR A 276 -17.12 16.19 2.25
C TYR A 276 -16.10 15.71 1.20
N TRP A 277 -16.18 14.46 0.72
CA TRP A 277 -15.27 14.02 -0.32
C TRP A 277 -15.77 14.49 -1.71
N PRO A 278 -15.00 15.33 -2.44
CA PRO A 278 -15.52 16.06 -3.58
C PRO A 278 -15.65 15.23 -4.87
N PHE A 279 -15.10 14.02 -4.88
CA PHE A 279 -14.98 13.22 -6.10
C PHE A 279 -15.92 12.00 -6.06
N LYS A 280 -16.76 11.87 -7.08
CA LYS A 280 -17.61 10.70 -7.33
C LYS A 280 -16.85 9.59 -8.02
N LYS A 281 -16.03 9.97 -9.01
CA LYS A 281 -15.22 9.06 -9.84
C LYS A 281 -13.92 9.73 -10.26
N GLY A 282 -13.00 8.92 -10.77
CA GLY A 282 -11.74 9.36 -11.33
C GLY A 282 -10.62 8.45 -10.91
N MET A 283 -9.76 8.12 -11.86
CA MET A 283 -8.62 7.25 -11.63
C MET A 283 -7.41 7.88 -12.31
N LEU A 284 -6.35 8.11 -11.54
CA LEU A 284 -5.17 8.83 -11.99
C LEU A 284 -3.95 7.94 -11.82
N ILE A 285 -3.01 7.97 -12.76
CA ILE A 285 -1.64 7.58 -12.47
C ILE A 285 -0.89 8.83 -12.08
N CYS A 286 -0.27 8.81 -10.91
CA CYS A 286 0.51 9.88 -10.34
C CYS A 286 1.95 9.41 -10.09
N ARG A 287 2.85 10.37 -9.84
CA ARG A 287 4.17 10.10 -9.26
C ARG A 287 4.58 11.25 -8.34
N LEU A 288 5.42 10.95 -7.35
CA LEU A 288 6.01 11.98 -6.51
C LEU A 288 7.24 12.61 -7.16
N GLU A 289 7.41 13.92 -7.02
CA GLU A 289 8.55 14.67 -7.55
C GLU A 289 9.16 15.57 -6.47
N HIS A 290 10.48 15.51 -6.33
CA HIS A 290 11.24 16.49 -5.54
C HIS A 290 11.33 17.83 -6.25
N ILE A 291 10.88 18.91 -5.59
CA ILE A 291 10.92 20.28 -6.10
C ILE A 291 12.35 20.82 -6.01
N ARG A 292 12.94 21.22 -7.15
CA ARG A 292 14.30 21.79 -7.17
C ARG A 292 14.36 23.12 -6.41
N GLY A 293 15.43 23.32 -5.66
CA GLY A 293 15.66 24.55 -4.88
C GLY A 293 14.74 24.72 -3.67
N ARG A 294 13.91 23.72 -3.34
CA ARG A 294 13.01 23.75 -2.19
C ARG A 294 13.03 22.43 -1.43
N SER A 295 12.77 22.48 -0.13
CA SER A 295 12.59 21.32 0.73
C SER A 295 11.14 20.80 0.61
N GLY A 296 10.77 20.31 -0.57
CA GLY A 296 9.39 19.91 -0.83
C GLY A 296 9.26 18.79 -1.86
N VAL A 297 8.20 18.00 -1.70
CA VAL A 297 7.77 16.97 -2.65
C VAL A 297 6.35 17.31 -3.08
N THR A 298 6.10 17.18 -4.38
CA THR A 298 4.79 17.39 -5.00
C THR A 298 4.36 16.14 -5.75
N ALA A 299 3.09 16.03 -6.10
CA ALA A 299 2.60 14.99 -6.98
C ALA A 299 2.36 15.54 -8.39
N ARG A 300 2.77 14.77 -9.39
CA ARG A 300 2.44 15.01 -10.79
C ARG A 300 1.43 13.98 -11.26
N VAL A 301 0.37 14.43 -11.93
CA VAL A 301 -0.53 13.56 -12.69
C VAL A 301 0.23 13.10 -13.92
N VAL A 302 0.51 11.81 -14.03
CA VAL A 302 1.17 11.22 -15.21
C VAL A 302 0.16 10.99 -16.31
N ARG A 303 -1.00 10.40 -15.96
CA ARG A 303 -2.08 10.04 -16.89
C ARG A 303 -3.41 10.04 -16.15
N ILE A 304 -4.49 10.37 -16.85
CA ILE A 304 -5.87 10.18 -16.39
C ILE A 304 -6.35 8.86 -17.00
N VAL A 305 -6.66 7.89 -16.14
CA VAL A 305 -7.17 6.55 -16.53
C VAL A 305 -8.67 6.61 -16.69
N GLU A 306 -9.36 7.20 -15.70
CA GLU A 306 -10.78 7.49 -15.74
C GLU A 306 -10.98 8.99 -15.49
N PRO A 307 -11.83 9.68 -16.28
CA PRO A 307 -12.11 11.10 -16.09
C PRO A 307 -12.58 11.41 -14.67
N VAL A 308 -12.09 12.53 -14.13
CA VAL A 308 -12.48 13.01 -12.81
C VAL A 308 -13.91 13.54 -12.86
N GLN A 309 -14.77 13.03 -11.99
CA GLN A 309 -16.15 13.51 -11.83
C GLN A 309 -16.38 13.94 -10.40
N MET A 310 -16.93 15.14 -10.23
CA MET A 310 -17.30 15.69 -8.93
C MET A 310 -18.63 15.08 -8.46
N ALA A 311 -18.80 14.85 -7.16
CA ALA A 311 -20.07 14.36 -6.60
C ALA A 311 -21.07 15.52 -6.38
N MET A 312 -21.86 15.86 -7.39
CA MET A 312 -22.94 16.86 -7.20
C MET A 312 -24.04 16.33 -6.27
N PRO A 313 -24.72 17.19 -5.49
CA PRO A 313 -24.46 18.63 -5.27
C PRO A 313 -23.62 18.87 -4.01
N PHE A 314 -22.50 19.59 -4.12
CA PHE A 314 -21.81 20.11 -2.95
C PHE A 314 -22.40 21.47 -2.59
N THR A 315 -23.08 21.55 -1.46
CA THR A 315 -23.60 22.80 -0.88
C THR A 315 -22.52 23.63 -0.18
N LYS A 316 -21.30 23.10 -0.06
CA LYS A 316 -20.17 23.76 0.60
C LYS A 316 -18.93 23.66 -0.27
N ASP A 317 -18.22 24.78 -0.41
CA ASP A 317 -16.90 24.84 -1.03
C ASP A 317 -15.91 24.00 -0.19
N VAL A 318 -15.69 22.75 -0.60
CA VAL A 318 -14.63 21.92 -0.04
C VAL A 318 -13.31 22.37 -0.66
N PRO A 319 -12.32 22.81 0.13
CA PRO A 319 -11.07 23.28 -0.43
C PRO A 319 -10.24 22.08 -0.91
N THR A 320 -10.15 21.97 -2.23
CA THR A 320 -9.40 20.93 -2.96
C THR A 320 -8.16 21.51 -3.62
N VAL A 321 -7.42 20.62 -4.28
CA VAL A 321 -6.50 21.00 -5.35
C VAL A 321 -7.24 21.68 -6.50
N ASP A 322 -6.52 22.45 -7.31
CA ASP A 322 -7.08 23.15 -8.46
C ASP A 322 -7.57 22.14 -9.51
N LEU A 323 -8.71 22.45 -10.13
CA LEU A 323 -9.34 21.68 -11.20
C LEU A 323 -9.45 22.55 -12.47
N PRO A 324 -9.43 21.96 -13.68
CA PRO A 324 -9.33 20.52 -13.96
C PRO A 324 -7.92 19.97 -13.72
N LEU A 325 -7.82 18.69 -13.36
CA LEU A 325 -6.53 17.98 -13.36
C LEU A 325 -6.11 17.68 -14.80
N LEU A 326 -4.86 17.97 -15.13
CA LEU A 326 -4.33 17.79 -16.48
C LEU A 326 -3.21 16.74 -16.51
N PRO A 327 -3.15 15.87 -17.55
CA PRO A 327 -2.04 14.93 -17.72
C PRO A 327 -0.70 15.66 -17.80
N ARG A 328 0.31 15.07 -17.18
CA ARG A 328 1.68 15.58 -17.09
C ARG A 328 1.81 16.86 -16.25
N GLU A 329 0.77 17.35 -15.60
CA GLU A 329 0.85 18.53 -14.75
C GLU A 329 1.01 18.21 -13.26
N ARG A 330 1.56 19.16 -12.53
CA ARG A 330 1.68 19.07 -11.08
C ARG A 330 0.37 19.46 -10.44
N ILE A 331 0.04 18.79 -9.35
CA ILE A 331 -1.11 19.16 -8.53
C ILE A 331 -0.83 20.52 -7.88
N THR A 332 -1.75 21.47 -8.08
CA THR A 332 -1.68 22.83 -7.53
C THR A 332 -2.84 23.09 -6.57
N VAL A 333 -2.66 24.10 -5.72
CA VAL A 333 -3.64 24.60 -4.75
C VAL A 333 -3.62 26.12 -4.83
N LYS A 334 -4.75 26.75 -5.17
CA LYS A 334 -4.86 28.20 -5.34
C LYS A 334 -3.82 28.74 -6.33
N ASN A 335 -3.65 28.05 -7.45
CA ASN A 335 -2.65 28.33 -8.51
C ASN A 335 -1.19 28.32 -8.03
N ARG A 336 -0.92 27.72 -6.87
CA ARG A 336 0.45 27.51 -6.35
C ARG A 336 0.75 26.03 -6.31
N TRP A 337 2.00 25.64 -6.57
CA TRP A 337 2.37 24.23 -6.40
C TRP A 337 2.10 23.82 -4.95
N SER A 338 1.46 22.66 -4.78
CA SER A 338 1.39 22.06 -3.45
C SER A 338 2.84 21.77 -3.00
N HIS A 339 3.37 22.64 -2.13
CA HIS A 339 4.78 22.63 -1.73
C HIS A 339 5.10 21.51 -0.73
N SER A 340 4.06 20.92 -0.16
CA SER A 340 4.14 19.72 0.65
C SER A 340 2.94 18.86 0.30
N LEU A 341 3.16 17.54 0.15
CA LEU A 341 2.09 16.56 0.16
C LEU A 341 1.20 16.69 1.42
N LEU A 342 1.69 17.39 2.45
CA LEU A 342 1.17 17.43 3.80
C LEU A 342 1.29 18.87 4.34
N ALA A 343 0.20 19.63 4.33
CA ALA A 343 0.17 20.93 4.98
C ALA A 343 0.43 20.73 6.49
N ASN A 344 1.54 21.28 6.99
CA ASN A 344 2.04 21.09 8.36
C ASN A 344 2.37 19.62 8.69
N PRO A 345 3.47 19.06 8.15
CA PRO A 345 3.83 17.69 8.41
C PRO A 345 4.11 17.49 9.90
N ASN A 346 3.59 16.41 10.49
CA ASN A 346 4.09 15.94 11.78
C ASN A 346 5.51 15.34 11.63
N GLU A 347 6.14 14.98 12.75
CA GLU A 347 7.50 14.44 12.77
C GLU A 347 7.69 13.24 11.81
N ARG A 348 6.73 12.29 11.79
CA ARG A 348 6.78 11.12 10.91
C ARG A 348 6.74 11.51 9.44
N GLU A 349 5.94 12.52 9.12
CA GLU A 349 5.76 13.05 7.76
C GLU A 349 7.01 13.79 7.28
N GLU A 350 7.65 14.55 8.17
CA GLU A 350 8.91 15.21 7.90
C GLU A 350 10.04 14.20 7.65
N LEU A 351 10.10 13.10 8.40
CA LEU A 351 11.06 12.01 8.16
C LEU A 351 10.90 11.42 6.75
N VAL A 352 9.66 11.19 6.32
CA VAL A 352 9.34 10.65 4.99
C VAL A 352 9.72 11.65 3.90
N LEU A 353 9.36 12.93 4.07
CA LEU A 353 9.70 13.99 3.14
C LEU A 353 11.22 14.12 2.97
N ASN A 354 11.95 14.16 4.09
CA ASN A 354 13.40 14.22 4.10
C ASN A 354 14.03 12.99 3.44
N HIS A 355 13.48 11.80 3.68
CA HIS A 355 13.92 10.58 3.00
C HIS A 355 13.77 10.69 1.48
N LEU A 356 12.59 11.07 0.99
CA LEU A 356 12.32 11.22 -0.44
C LEU A 356 13.23 12.25 -1.10
N ILE A 357 13.44 13.40 -0.45
CA ILE A 357 14.34 14.46 -0.94
C ILE A 357 15.79 13.96 -1.02
N ARG A 358 16.28 13.27 0.03
CA ARG A 358 17.65 12.75 0.09
C ARG A 358 17.90 11.70 -0.98
N VAL A 359 17.01 10.71 -1.10
CA VAL A 359 17.12 9.66 -2.13
C VAL A 359 17.09 10.30 -3.52
N SER A 360 16.16 11.21 -3.77
CA SER A 360 16.07 11.93 -5.05
C SER A 360 17.36 12.70 -5.39
N THR A 361 17.96 13.34 -4.39
CA THR A 361 19.21 14.09 -4.56
C THR A 361 20.39 13.16 -4.82
N ALA A 362 20.44 12.02 -4.14
CA ALA A 362 21.50 11.03 -4.28
C ALA A 362 21.44 10.30 -5.63
N THR A 363 20.26 9.88 -6.09
CA THR A 363 20.08 9.26 -7.41
C THR A 363 20.49 10.21 -8.53
N ARG A 364 20.25 11.51 -8.40
CA ARG A 364 20.71 12.52 -9.39
C ARG A 364 22.23 12.67 -9.46
N LYS A 365 22.93 12.41 -8.36
CA LYS A 365 24.40 12.43 -8.32
C LYS A 365 25.01 11.15 -8.93
N ASN A 366 24.21 10.29 -9.57
CA ASN A 366 24.60 9.01 -10.14
C ASN A 366 25.36 8.12 -9.15
N LEU A 367 25.01 8.20 -7.86
CA LEU A 367 25.61 7.36 -6.84
C LEU A 367 25.24 5.90 -7.11
N THR A 368 26.23 5.02 -7.02
CA THR A 368 26.01 3.58 -7.18
C THR A 368 25.11 3.04 -6.07
N PRO A 369 24.42 1.90 -6.26
CA PRO A 369 23.61 1.29 -5.20
C PRO A 369 24.38 1.09 -3.89
N LYS A 370 25.65 0.64 -3.96
CA LYS A 370 26.53 0.49 -2.79
C LYS A 370 26.83 1.83 -2.10
N GLN A 371 27.05 2.90 -2.86
CA GLN A 371 27.25 4.24 -2.30
C GLN A 371 25.98 4.78 -1.63
N LEU A 372 24.82 4.53 -2.25
CA LEU A 372 23.54 4.91 -1.66
C LEU A 372 23.27 4.12 -0.38
N GLU A 373 23.49 2.81 -0.39
CA GLU A 373 23.32 1.96 0.79
C GLU A 373 24.22 2.43 1.95
N LYS A 374 25.50 2.72 1.68
CA LYS A 374 26.44 3.28 2.67
C LYS A 374 25.97 4.65 3.20
N LEU A 375 25.44 5.51 2.33
CA LEU A 375 24.84 6.78 2.75
C LEU A 375 23.58 6.57 3.60
N MET A 376 22.74 5.61 3.24
CA MET A 376 21.54 5.28 3.98
C MET A 376 21.85 4.69 5.36
N GLN A 377 22.86 3.83 5.47
CA GLN A 377 23.37 3.35 6.76
C GLN A 377 23.85 4.50 7.64
N LYS A 378 24.48 5.54 7.05
CA LYS A 378 24.87 6.76 7.76
C LYS A 378 23.67 7.63 8.15
N TRP A 379 22.61 7.65 7.34
CA TRP A 379 21.42 8.48 7.54
C TRP A 379 20.40 7.87 8.49
N THR A 380 20.42 6.55 8.62
CA THR A 380 19.66 5.86 9.64
C THR A 380 20.41 6.12 10.94
N PRO A 381 19.89 6.92 11.88
CA PRO A 381 20.50 7.00 13.19
C PRO A 381 20.60 5.57 13.74
N LYS A 382 21.52 5.30 14.66
CA LYS A 382 21.44 4.10 15.50
C LYS A 382 20.14 4.18 16.31
N LEU A 383 19.00 3.84 15.71
CA LEU A 383 17.69 3.64 16.35
C LEU A 383 17.68 2.28 17.06
N ALA A 384 18.77 2.04 17.79
CA ALA A 384 18.98 0.98 18.76
C ALA A 384 19.57 1.66 20.01
N ARG A 385 18.79 2.57 20.59
CA ARG A 385 18.76 2.87 22.02
C ARG A 385 17.32 3.16 22.39
#